data_AF-A0A6G2D6L2-F1
#
_entry.id   AF-A0A6G2D6L2-F1
#
_cell.length_a   1.000
_cell.length_b   1.000
_cell.length_c   1.000
_cell.angle_alpha   90.00
_cell.angle_beta   90.00
_cell.angle_gamma   90.00
#
_symmetry.space_group_name_H-M   'P 1'
#
loop_
_entity.id
_entity.type
_entity.pdbx_description
1 polymer ?
#
loop_
_entity_poly.entity_id
_entity_poly.type
_entity_poly.pdbx_seq_one_letter_code
_entity_poly.pdbx_strand_id
1 'polypeptide(L)'
;DYEMEQTDTVIEQIIRPTGLLDPEVEVRPTMGQIDDLLGEINARVEKNERTFITTLTKKMAEDLTDYFKEMGIKVKYMHSDIKTLE
;
A
#
# COMPACT_ATOMS: atom_id res chain seq x y z
N ASP A 1 -6.69 -6.07 -27.16
CA ASP A 1 -6.73 -5.07 -28.26
C ASP A 1 -8.04 -5.08 -29.03
N TYR A 2 -8.57 -6.23 -29.47
CA TYR A 2 -9.86 -6.31 -30.18
C TYR A 2 -10.99 -5.47 -29.55
N GLU A 3 -11.21 -5.55 -28.23
CA GLU A 3 -12.28 -4.78 -27.56
C GLU A 3 -12.06 -3.26 -27.58
N MET A 4 -10.81 -2.79 -27.48
CA MET A 4 -10.48 -1.37 -27.59
C MET A 4 -10.58 -0.88 -29.04
N GLU A 5 -10.23 -1.73 -30.01
CA GLU A 5 -10.34 -1.44 -31.45
C GLU A 5 -11.80 -1.39 -31.93
N GLN A 6 -12.72 -2.09 -31.25
CA GLN A 6 -14.15 -2.07 -31.53
C GLN A 6 -14.92 -1.00 -30.72
N THR A 7 -14.23 -0.23 -29.86
CA THR A 7 -14.84 0.77 -28.98
C THR A 7 -14.58 2.17 -29.51
N ASP A 8 -15.62 2.83 -30.02
CA ASP A 8 -15.53 4.22 -30.51
C ASP A 8 -15.51 5.26 -29.38
N THR A 9 -15.96 4.90 -28.18
CA THR A 9 -16.07 5.84 -27.05
C THR A 9 -15.94 5.13 -25.72
N VAL A 10 -15.10 5.68 -24.85
CA VAL A 10 -14.94 5.24 -23.46
C VAL A 10 -15.77 6.15 -22.56
N ILE A 11 -16.63 5.56 -21.73
CA ILE A 11 -17.43 6.30 -20.74
C ILE A 11 -16.76 6.16 -19.38
N GLU A 12 -16.48 7.29 -18.73
CA GLU A 12 -15.86 7.31 -17.41
C GLU A 12 -16.92 7.19 -16.30
N GLN A 13 -16.72 6.24 -15.38
CA GLN A 13 -17.53 6.11 -14.17
C GLN A 13 -16.71 6.56 -12.95
N ILE A 14 -16.74 7.87 -12.68
CA ILE A 14 -15.96 8.49 -11.60
C ILE A 14 -16.71 8.43 -10.26
N ILE A 15 -18.04 8.49 -10.29
CA ILE A 15 -18.86 8.58 -9.06
C ILE A 15 -18.94 7.22 -8.38
N ARG A 16 -18.51 7.16 -7.11
CA ARG A 16 -18.69 5.99 -6.24
C ARG A 16 -20.08 6.02 -5.59
N PRO A 17 -20.90 4.96 -5.67
CA PRO A 17 -22.22 4.92 -5.03
C PRO A 17 -22.19 5.13 -3.51
N THR A 18 -21.06 4.83 -2.86
CA THR A 18 -20.85 5.01 -1.42
C THR A 18 -20.49 6.43 -1.01
N GLY A 19 -20.14 7.31 -1.96
CA GLY A 19 -19.65 8.65 -1.68
C GLY A 19 -18.21 8.73 -1.16
N LEU A 20 -17.45 7.63 -1.19
CA LEU A 20 -16.04 7.65 -0.80
C LEU A 20 -15.22 8.53 -1.75
N LEU A 21 -14.45 9.45 -1.17
CA LEU A 21 -13.55 10.33 -1.89
C LEU A 21 -12.21 9.64 -2.18
N ASP A 22 -11.48 10.16 -3.16
CA ASP A 22 -10.10 9.78 -3.37
C ASP A 22 -9.24 10.19 -2.17
N PRO A 23 -8.23 9.39 -1.79
CA PRO A 23 -7.35 9.73 -0.69
C PRO A 23 -6.46 10.93 -1.05
N GLU A 24 -6.03 11.68 -0.04
CA GLU A 24 -5.02 12.71 -0.19
C GLU A 24 -3.64 12.09 -0.46
N VAL A 25 -2.82 12.77 -1.27
CA VAL A 25 -1.48 12.32 -1.64
C VAL A 25 -0.46 13.33 -1.16
N GLU A 26 0.52 12.87 -0.38
CA GLU A 26 1.63 13.67 0.14
C GLU A 26 2.97 13.15 -0.40
N VAL A 27 3.89 14.06 -0.68
CA VAL A 27 5.27 13.72 -1.08
C VAL A 27 6.22 14.16 0.02
N ARG A 28 6.94 13.21 0.61
CA ARG A 28 7.88 13.42 1.71
C ARG A 28 9.33 13.13 1.26
N PRO A 29 10.34 13.82 1.82
CA PRO A 29 11.74 13.55 1.52
C PRO A 29 12.19 12.17 2.04
N THR A 30 13.26 11.63 1.47
CA THR A 30 13.79 10.30 1.84
C THR A 30 14.57 10.29 3.16
N MET A 31 15.07 11.45 3.60
CA MET A 31 15.82 11.57 4.85
C MET A 31 14.88 11.31 6.04
N GLY A 32 15.18 10.27 6.83
CA GLY A 32 14.33 9.88 7.97
C GLY A 32 13.03 9.17 7.57
N GLN A 33 12.90 8.70 6.31
CA GLN A 33 11.66 8.10 5.80
C GLN A 33 11.15 6.90 6.62
N ILE A 34 12.06 6.13 7.23
CA ILE A 34 11.69 4.94 8.01
C ILE A 34 11.09 5.33 9.36
N ASP A 35 11.68 6.32 10.04
CA ASP A 35 11.18 6.85 11.31
C ASP A 35 9.83 7.57 11.13
N ASP A 36 9.71 8.36 10.04
CA ASP A 36 8.46 9.01 9.66
C ASP A 36 7.35 7.98 9.39
N LEU A 37 7.65 6.95 8.59
CA LEU A 37 6.73 5.87 8.30
C LEU A 37 6.33 5.09 9.55
N LEU A 38 7.26 4.85 10.48
CA LEU A 38 6.98 4.21 11.75
C LEU A 38 5.99 5.02 12.60
N GLY A 39 6.19 6.35 12.66
CA GLY A 39 5.28 7.27 13.33
C GLY A 39 3.86 7.20 12.75
N GLU A 40 3.75 7.23 11.41
CA GLU A 40 2.47 7.09 10.72
C GLU A 40 1.79 5.74 11.00
N ILE A 41 2.53 4.63 10.94
CA ILE A 41 1.98 3.30 11.23
C ILE A 41 1.40 3.25 12.66
N ASN A 42 2.13 3.77 13.65
CA ASN A 42 1.65 3.81 15.03
C ASN A 42 0.36 4.64 15.16
N ALA A 43 0.30 5.81 14.51
CA ALA A 43 -0.91 6.64 14.49
C ALA A 43 -2.12 5.93 13.85
N ARG A 44 -1.89 5.07 12.84
CA ARG A 44 -2.95 4.22 12.25
C ARG A 44 -3.37 3.08 13.17
N VAL A 45 -2.42 2.45 13.86
CA VAL A 45 -2.70 1.36 14.81
C VAL A 45 -3.58 1.85 15.96
N GLU A 46 -3.32 3.05 16.50
CA GLU A 46 -4.14 3.68 17.54
C GLU A 46 -5.60 3.88 17.11
N LYS A 47 -5.84 4.09 15.82
CA LYS A 47 -7.18 4.24 15.21
C LYS A 47 -7.79 2.91 14.73
N ASN A 48 -7.11 1.79 14.97
CA ASN A 48 -7.45 0.46 14.42
C ASN A 48 -7.53 0.44 12.87
N GLU A 49 -6.77 1.30 12.20
CA GLU A 49 -6.59 1.32 10.75
C GLU A 49 -5.44 0.39 10.34
N ARG A 50 -5.21 0.23 9.03
CA ARG A 50 -4.14 -0.63 8.47
C ARG A 50 -3.33 0.14 7.44
N THR A 51 -2.04 -0.19 7.33
CA THR A 51 -1.11 0.44 6.39
C THR A 51 -0.67 -0.57 5.34
N PHE A 52 -0.64 -0.14 4.07
CA PHE A 52 -0.10 -0.91 2.96
C PHE A 52 1.15 -0.20 2.42
N ILE A 53 2.24 -0.96 2.24
CA ILE A 53 3.54 -0.42 1.84
C ILE A 53 4.02 -1.19 0.61
N THR A 54 4.48 -0.46 -0.40
CA THR A 54 5.07 -1.03 -1.61
C THR A 54 6.54 -0.64 -1.71
N THR A 55 7.40 -1.62 -1.98
CA THR A 55 8.83 -1.41 -2.25
C THR A 55 9.15 -1.84 -3.68
N LEU A 56 10.30 -1.41 -4.20
CA LEU A 56 10.72 -1.75 -5.57
C LEU A 56 11.30 -3.16 -5.70
N THR A 57 11.86 -3.72 -4.63
CA THR A 57 12.52 -5.03 -4.66
C THR A 57 12.02 -5.92 -3.52
N LYS A 58 12.04 -7.24 -3.78
CA LYS A 58 11.77 -8.28 -2.78
C LYS A 58 12.67 -8.13 -1.55
N LYS A 59 13.97 -7.93 -1.77
CA LYS A 59 14.93 -7.75 -0.68
C LYS A 59 14.57 -6.55 0.22
N MET A 60 14.21 -5.40 -0.37
CA MET A 60 13.76 -4.25 0.42
C MET A 60 12.50 -4.54 1.24
N ALA A 61 11.56 -5.32 0.69
CA ALA A 61 10.36 -5.69 1.43
C ALA A 61 10.68 -6.63 2.60
N GLU A 62 11.58 -7.60 2.40
CA GLU A 62 12.06 -8.52 3.43
C GLU A 62 12.78 -7.77 4.54
N ASP A 63 13.79 -6.95 4.19
CA ASP A 63 14.57 -6.15 5.14
C ASP A 63 13.65 -5.21 5.96
N LEU A 64 12.69 -4.54 5.30
CA LEU A 64 11.75 -3.65 5.96
C LEU A 64 10.76 -4.38 6.88
N THR A 65 10.31 -5.57 6.46
CA THR A 65 9.42 -6.41 7.25
C THR A 65 10.11 -6.86 8.53
N ASP A 66 11.36 -7.30 8.44
CA ASP A 66 12.12 -7.75 9.61
C ASP A 66 12.45 -6.59 10.55
N TYR A 67 12.82 -5.42 10.01
CA TYR A 67 12.97 -4.19 10.79
C TYR A 67 11.71 -3.86 11.62
N PHE A 68 10.53 -3.88 11.00
CA PHE A 68 9.28 -3.60 11.72
C PHE A 68 8.91 -4.69 12.74
N LYS A 69 9.22 -5.96 12.50
CA LYS A 69 9.04 -7.03 13.50
C LYS A 69 9.92 -6.80 14.74
N GLU A 70 11.18 -6.40 14.55
CA GLU A 70 12.10 -6.10 15.65
C GLU A 70 11.58 -4.94 16.52
N MET A 71 10.89 -3.98 15.91
CA MET A 71 10.21 -2.88 16.62
C MET A 71 8.84 -3.27 17.21
N GLY A 72 8.41 -4.53 17.10
CA GLY A 72 7.17 -5.04 17.69
C GLY A 72 5.90 -4.77 16.87
N ILE A 73 6.02 -4.35 15.61
CA ILE A 73 4.87 -4.10 14.73
C ILE A 73 4.37 -5.42 14.15
N LYS A 74 3.04 -5.60 14.16
CA LYS A 74 2.36 -6.72 13.48
C LYS A 74 2.38 -6.50 11.98
N VAL A 75 3.36 -7.08 11.30
CA VAL A 75 3.55 -6.93 9.84
C VAL A 75 3.61 -8.29 9.14
N LYS A 76 3.13 -8.34 7.89
CA LYS A 76 3.23 -9.52 7.03
C LYS A 76 3.67 -9.09 5.62
N TYR A 77 4.72 -9.74 5.13
CA TYR A 77 5.21 -9.57 3.76
C TYR A 77 4.28 -10.28 2.76
N MET A 78 3.95 -9.63 1.64
CA MET A 78 3.18 -10.19 0.52
C MET A 78 4.05 -10.32 -0.73
N HIS A 79 4.17 -11.53 -1.29
CA HIS A 79 4.84 -11.76 -2.58
C HIS A 79 4.06 -12.75 -3.45
N SER A 80 4.30 -12.70 -4.76
CA SER A 80 3.61 -13.49 -5.80
C SER A 80 3.68 -15.00 -5.62
N ASP A 81 4.72 -15.51 -4.95
CA ASP A 81 4.93 -16.95 -4.71
C ASP A 81 4.62 -17.35 -3.26
N ILE A 82 3.89 -16.48 -2.54
CA ILE A 82 3.12 -16.95 -1.38
C ILE A 82 2.13 -17.96 -1.94
N LYS A 83 2.41 -19.25 -1.72
CA LYS A 83 1.36 -20.26 -1.69
C LYS A 83 0.27 -19.67 -0.80
N THR A 84 -0.88 -19.38 -1.40
CA THR A 84 -2.11 -19.09 -0.67
C THR A 84 -2.19 -20.13 0.45
N LEU A 85 -2.00 -19.66 1.68
CA LEU A 85 -1.88 -20.49 2.87
C LEU A 85 -3.18 -21.31 3.03
N GLU A 86 -3.00 -22.59 3.33
CA GLU A 86 -3.88 -23.34 4.23
C GLU A 86 -4.14 -22.55 5.54
#